data_AF-A0A669EZP1-F1
#
_entry.id   AF-A0A669EZP1-F1
#
_cell.length_a   1.000
_cell.length_b   1.000
_cell.length_c   1.000
_cell.angle_alpha   90.00
_cell.angle_beta   90.00
_cell.angle_gamma   90.00
#
_symmetry.space_group_name_H-M   'P 1'
#
loop_
_entity.id
_entity.type
_entity.pdbx_description
1 polymer ?
#
loop_
_entity_poly.entity_id
_entity_poly.type
_entity_poly.pdbx_seq_one_letter_code
_entity_poly.pdbx_strand_id
1 'polypeptide(L)'
;MYTSTLRLVCVSLLLCLSQSCYQCFVNVEDSLRLCWGHVLTEYNVRNVDACFEKLDRIFNNNETVIEAGRVGKGYDIQLKEILGAEILPLVEEFDQKLNNDTVYEQRLQTAADNFISAASKLPRVSGCIPPCGFQSAGAVYNCVTCQYDSCEFPLDCPVEEIKVMENSGIRMWCDVPFALPTDIEVIWRFAEEVETQQLDQFKEVTVGADRLYSIPSVTLQHQGTYQCEVYSGQLSLIRVYYYISDGVTEST
;
A
#
# COMPACT_ATOMS: atom_id res chain seq x y z
N MET A 1 -46.14 -30.87 19.78
CA MET A 1 -46.00 -29.46 19.33
C MET A 1 -44.51 -29.19 19.15
N TYR A 2 -44.02 -29.27 17.91
CA TYR A 2 -42.61 -29.07 17.58
C TYR A 2 -42.45 -27.63 17.10
N THR A 3 -41.85 -26.77 17.91
CA THR A 3 -41.53 -25.39 17.51
C THR A 3 -40.22 -25.42 16.74
N SER A 4 -40.34 -25.33 15.41
CA SER A 4 -39.21 -25.16 14.50
C SER A 4 -38.74 -23.71 14.56
N THR A 5 -37.59 -23.45 15.17
CA THR A 5 -36.92 -22.14 15.12
C THR A 5 -36.10 -22.06 13.85
N LEU A 6 -36.62 -21.32 12.85
CA LEU A 6 -35.87 -20.95 11.65
C LEU A 6 -34.87 -19.84 12.02
N ARG A 7 -33.59 -20.19 12.20
CA ARG A 7 -32.52 -19.19 12.30
C ARG A 7 -32.20 -18.68 10.89
N LEU A 8 -32.69 -17.48 10.56
CA LEU A 8 -32.14 -16.71 9.44
C LEU A 8 -30.71 -16.30 9.82
N VAL A 9 -29.72 -16.92 9.16
CA VAL A 9 -28.35 -16.42 9.14
C VAL A 9 -28.31 -15.35 8.05
N CYS A 10 -28.38 -14.08 8.44
CA CYS A 10 -27.97 -12.98 7.56
C CYS A 10 -26.45 -13.10 7.38
N VAL A 11 -26.03 -13.80 6.32
CA VAL A 11 -24.68 -13.65 5.80
C VAL A 11 -24.64 -12.26 5.16
N SER A 12 -24.23 -11.27 5.93
CA SER A 12 -23.79 -9.98 5.40
C SER A 12 -22.53 -10.25 4.59
N LEU A 13 -22.69 -10.69 3.35
CA LEU A 13 -21.67 -10.54 2.33
C LEU A 13 -21.45 -9.04 2.22
N LEU A 14 -20.43 -8.54 2.91
CA LEU A 14 -19.68 -7.38 2.47
C LEU A 14 -19.11 -7.77 1.11
N LEU A 15 -19.96 -7.74 0.08
CA LEU A 15 -19.52 -7.51 -1.27
C LEU A 15 -18.92 -6.12 -1.18
N CYS A 16 -17.62 -6.05 -0.91
CA CYS A 16 -16.83 -4.94 -1.40
C CYS A 16 -17.08 -4.96 -2.91
N LEU A 17 -18.07 -4.17 -3.36
CA LEU A 17 -18.18 -3.82 -4.76
C LEU A 17 -16.80 -3.26 -5.07
N SER A 18 -16.01 -4.03 -5.79
CA SER A 18 -14.64 -3.66 -6.15
C SER A 18 -14.76 -2.30 -6.81
N GLN A 19 -14.33 -1.25 -6.11
CA GLN A 19 -14.38 0.08 -6.68
C GLN A 19 -13.35 0.14 -7.80
N SER A 20 -13.41 1.21 -8.58
CA SER A 20 -12.30 1.56 -9.46
C SER A 20 -12.06 3.05 -9.45
N CYS A 21 -11.03 3.47 -10.18
CA CYS A 21 -10.69 4.86 -10.30
C CYS A 21 -11.90 5.68 -10.78
N TYR A 22 -12.76 5.10 -11.62
CA TYR A 22 -14.02 5.74 -12.03
C TYR A 22 -14.93 6.02 -10.84
N GLN A 23 -15.24 5.03 -10.02
CA GLN A 23 -16.13 5.22 -8.87
C GLN A 23 -15.49 6.05 -7.73
N CYS A 24 -14.16 6.06 -7.63
CA CYS A 24 -13.45 6.93 -6.69
C CYS A 24 -13.53 8.42 -7.05
N PHE A 25 -13.62 8.75 -8.35
CA PHE A 25 -13.42 10.11 -8.84
C PHE A 25 -14.65 10.73 -9.51
N VAL A 26 -15.53 9.92 -10.08
CA VAL A 26 -16.77 10.33 -10.75
C VAL A 26 -17.95 10.10 -9.80
N ASN A 27 -18.75 11.13 -9.58
CA ASN A 27 -19.89 11.03 -8.70
C ASN A 27 -21.06 10.30 -9.39
N VAL A 28 -21.99 9.78 -8.57
CA VAL A 28 -23.15 9.01 -9.05
C VAL A 28 -24.07 9.86 -9.94
N GLU A 29 -24.19 11.16 -9.69
CA GLU A 29 -25.04 12.05 -10.48
C GLU A 29 -24.55 12.18 -11.92
N ASP A 30 -23.25 12.37 -12.12
CA ASP A 30 -22.62 12.43 -13.43
C ASP A 30 -22.69 11.09 -14.16
N SER A 31 -22.52 9.96 -13.45
CA SER A 31 -22.73 8.63 -14.04
C SER A 31 -24.18 8.43 -14.49
N LEU A 32 -25.17 8.89 -13.72
CA LEU A 32 -26.58 8.81 -14.10
C LEU A 32 -26.89 9.68 -15.32
N ARG A 33 -26.39 10.92 -15.35
CA ARG A 33 -26.53 11.84 -16.49
C ARG A 33 -25.92 11.25 -17.76
N LEU A 34 -24.72 10.68 -17.64
CA LEU A 34 -24.05 9.97 -18.72
C LEU A 34 -24.88 8.77 -19.19
N CYS A 35 -25.35 7.91 -18.30
CA CYS A 35 -26.06 6.69 -18.70
C CYS A 35 -27.52 6.90 -19.14
N TRP A 36 -28.13 8.03 -18.78
CA TRP A 36 -29.49 8.36 -19.21
C TRP A 36 -29.63 8.45 -20.74
N GLY A 37 -28.57 8.86 -21.44
CA GLY A 37 -28.57 8.98 -22.90
C GLY A 37 -28.37 7.68 -23.67
N HIS A 38 -28.12 6.54 -23.01
CA HIS A 38 -27.74 5.29 -23.68
C HIS A 38 -28.92 4.55 -24.31
N VAL A 39 -28.82 4.25 -25.61
CA VAL A 39 -29.82 3.50 -26.39
C VAL A 39 -29.21 2.26 -27.02
N LEU A 40 -29.88 1.11 -26.88
CA LEU A 40 -29.53 -0.12 -27.57
C LEU A 40 -29.92 -0.02 -29.04
N THR A 41 -28.96 -0.17 -29.96
CA THR A 41 -29.19 0.06 -31.39
C THR A 41 -30.20 -0.94 -31.97
N GLU A 42 -30.14 -2.20 -31.53
CA GLU A 42 -31.01 -3.29 -32.04
C GLU A 42 -32.50 -3.04 -31.75
N TYR A 43 -32.82 -2.52 -30.57
CA TYR A 43 -34.19 -2.35 -30.10
C TYR A 43 -34.68 -0.89 -30.14
N ASN A 44 -33.76 0.06 -30.32
CA ASN A 44 -34.01 1.49 -30.17
C ASN A 44 -34.67 1.85 -28.82
N VAL A 45 -34.26 1.15 -27.76
CA VAL A 45 -34.75 1.34 -26.40
C VAL A 45 -33.64 1.89 -25.51
N ARG A 46 -33.97 2.88 -24.69
CA ARG A 46 -33.06 3.37 -23.65
C ARG A 46 -32.79 2.26 -22.65
N ASN A 47 -31.52 2.00 -22.37
CA ASN A 47 -31.14 1.01 -21.37
C ASN A 47 -30.01 1.56 -20.50
N VAL A 48 -30.37 2.02 -19.31
CA VAL A 48 -29.43 2.61 -18.34
C VAL A 48 -28.54 1.52 -17.73
N ASP A 49 -29.10 0.35 -17.43
CA ASP A 49 -28.36 -0.77 -16.84
C ASP A 49 -27.24 -1.25 -17.76
N ALA A 50 -27.52 -1.39 -19.07
CA ALA A 50 -26.52 -1.74 -20.07
C ALA A 50 -25.39 -0.70 -20.19
N CYS A 51 -25.65 0.57 -19.87
CA CYS A 51 -24.58 1.58 -19.78
C CYS A 51 -23.71 1.37 -18.55
N PHE A 52 -24.30 1.10 -17.38
CA PHE A 52 -23.53 0.79 -16.18
C PHE A 52 -22.70 -0.48 -16.33
N GLU A 53 -23.23 -1.52 -16.97
CA GLU A 53 -22.45 -2.72 -17.31
C GLU A 53 -21.24 -2.40 -18.20
N LYS A 54 -21.38 -1.45 -19.14
CA LYS A 54 -20.26 -0.96 -19.96
C LYS A 54 -19.24 -0.19 -19.13
N LEU A 55 -19.69 0.71 -18.24
CA LEU A 55 -18.80 1.42 -17.31
C LEU A 55 -18.03 0.44 -16.42
N ASP A 56 -18.73 -0.58 -15.89
CA ASP A 56 -18.13 -1.61 -15.06
C ASP A 56 -17.07 -2.40 -15.83
N ARG A 57 -17.36 -2.83 -17.06
CA ARG A 57 -16.40 -3.59 -17.86
C ARG A 57 -15.20 -2.75 -18.31
N ILE A 58 -15.43 -1.50 -18.72
CA ILE A 58 -14.39 -0.64 -19.32
C ILE A 58 -13.49 -0.04 -18.25
N PHE A 59 -14.06 0.37 -17.11
CA PHE A 59 -13.33 1.00 -16.02
C PHE A 59 -13.27 0.09 -14.80
N ASN A 60 -14.42 -0.36 -14.27
CA ASN A 60 -14.42 -0.90 -12.90
C ASN A 60 -13.71 -2.23 -12.72
N ASN A 61 -13.81 -3.10 -13.70
CA ASN A 61 -13.25 -4.44 -13.73
C ASN A 61 -12.06 -4.55 -14.70
N ASN A 62 -11.56 -3.41 -15.19
CA ASN A 62 -10.43 -3.38 -16.11
C ASN A 62 -9.12 -3.24 -15.31
N GLU A 63 -8.38 -4.34 -15.20
CA GLU A 63 -7.10 -4.39 -14.48
C GLU A 63 -6.10 -3.34 -15.00
N THR A 64 -6.11 -3.02 -16.30
CA THR A 64 -5.20 -2.02 -16.87
C THR A 64 -5.51 -0.62 -16.35
N VAL A 65 -6.80 -0.29 -16.19
CA VAL A 65 -7.24 0.99 -15.61
C VAL A 65 -6.87 1.05 -14.13
N ILE A 66 -7.12 -0.04 -13.39
CA ILE A 66 -6.80 -0.14 -11.96
C ILE A 66 -5.30 0.02 -11.72
N GLU A 67 -4.46 -0.71 -12.46
CA GLU A 67 -3.00 -0.64 -12.35
C GLU A 67 -2.43 0.71 -12.81
N ALA A 68 -3.02 1.31 -13.84
CA ALA A 68 -2.66 2.68 -14.23
C ALA A 68 -2.88 3.68 -13.09
N GLY A 69 -3.89 3.45 -12.24
CA GLY A 69 -4.15 4.23 -11.03
C GLY A 69 -3.21 3.98 -9.85
N ARG A 70 -2.34 2.95 -9.86
CA ARG A 70 -1.40 2.66 -8.74
C ARG A 70 -0.20 3.60 -8.69
N VAL A 71 -0.45 4.83 -8.27
CA VAL A 71 0.54 5.93 -8.21
C VAL A 71 0.95 6.25 -6.77
N GLY A 72 2.06 6.95 -6.59
CA GLY A 72 2.54 7.36 -5.27
C GLY A 72 1.61 8.33 -4.53
N LYS A 73 1.89 8.54 -3.25
CA LYS A 73 1.15 9.50 -2.40
C LYS A 73 1.14 10.92 -2.98
N GLY A 74 -0.04 11.56 -2.99
CA GLY A 74 -0.26 12.93 -3.47
C GLY A 74 -0.66 13.04 -4.96
N TYR A 75 -0.64 11.95 -5.71
CA TYR A 75 -1.02 11.91 -7.12
C TYR A 75 -2.49 11.54 -7.38
N ASP A 76 -3.27 11.25 -6.33
CA ASP A 76 -4.71 10.96 -6.41
C ASP A 76 -5.52 12.14 -6.95
N ILE A 77 -5.14 13.37 -6.60
CA ILE A 77 -5.74 14.59 -7.16
C ILE A 77 -5.52 14.66 -8.68
N GLN A 78 -4.31 14.36 -9.15
CA GLN A 78 -4.01 14.36 -10.58
C GLN A 78 -4.74 13.23 -11.31
N LEU A 79 -4.88 12.05 -10.69
CA LEU A 79 -5.70 10.97 -11.26
C LEU A 79 -7.16 11.39 -11.43
N LYS A 80 -7.73 12.07 -10.43
CA LYS A 80 -9.08 12.62 -10.50
C LYS A 80 -9.23 13.63 -11.63
N GLU A 81 -8.26 14.53 -11.78
CA GLU A 81 -8.24 15.53 -12.86
C GLU A 81 -8.15 14.86 -14.25
N ILE A 82 -7.25 13.88 -14.42
CA ILE A 82 -7.10 13.13 -15.66
C ILE A 82 -8.40 12.42 -16.02
N LEU A 83 -9.00 11.67 -15.08
CA LEU A 83 -10.22 10.93 -15.38
C LEU A 83 -11.41 11.87 -15.60
N GLY A 84 -11.50 12.96 -14.83
CA GLY A 84 -12.52 13.99 -15.01
C GLY A 84 -12.44 14.66 -16.38
N ALA A 85 -11.25 14.93 -16.89
CA ALA A 85 -11.05 15.51 -18.22
C ALA A 85 -11.55 14.60 -19.35
N GLU A 86 -11.57 13.28 -19.14
CA GLU A 86 -12.08 12.32 -20.13
C GLU A 86 -13.59 12.06 -19.99
N ILE A 87 -14.11 12.04 -18.75
CA ILE A 87 -15.51 11.67 -18.48
C ILE A 87 -16.46 12.87 -18.54
N LEU A 88 -16.11 14.02 -17.95
CA LEU A 88 -17.03 15.15 -17.83
C LEU A 88 -17.49 15.71 -19.20
N PRO A 89 -16.63 15.81 -20.23
CA PRO A 89 -17.09 16.21 -21.56
C PRO A 89 -18.10 15.22 -22.16
N LEU A 90 -17.97 13.92 -21.88
CA LEU A 90 -18.95 12.92 -22.32
C LEU A 90 -20.28 13.10 -21.59
N VAL A 91 -20.23 13.38 -20.28
CA VAL A 91 -21.43 13.68 -19.48
C VAL A 91 -22.16 14.86 -20.11
N GLU A 92 -21.47 15.98 -20.36
CA GLU A 92 -22.07 17.18 -20.96
C GLU A 92 -22.60 16.95 -22.38
N GLU A 93 -21.85 16.22 -23.21
CA GLU A 93 -22.24 15.95 -24.60
C GLU A 93 -23.49 15.06 -24.67
N PHE A 94 -23.56 14.04 -23.80
CA PHE A 94 -24.61 13.01 -23.83
C PHE A 94 -25.82 13.36 -22.95
N ASP A 95 -25.69 14.32 -22.03
CA ASP A 95 -26.80 14.76 -21.18
C ASP A 95 -28.02 15.12 -22.03
N GLN A 96 -29.15 14.53 -21.70
CA GLN A 96 -30.43 14.68 -22.41
C GLN A 96 -30.40 14.33 -23.91
N LYS A 97 -29.34 13.69 -24.42
CA LYS A 97 -29.24 13.24 -25.82
C LYS A 97 -29.19 11.72 -25.91
N LEU A 98 -29.95 11.17 -26.84
CA LEU A 98 -29.92 9.74 -27.13
C LEU A 98 -28.72 9.44 -28.03
N ASN A 99 -27.85 8.54 -27.59
CA ASN A 99 -26.74 8.05 -28.41
C ASN A 99 -26.74 6.52 -28.43
N ASN A 100 -26.39 5.97 -29.58
CA ASN A 100 -26.36 4.53 -29.82
C ASN A 100 -25.23 3.86 -29.01
N ASP A 101 -25.48 2.62 -28.59
CA ASP A 101 -24.56 1.77 -27.83
C ASP A 101 -23.12 1.73 -28.37
N THR A 102 -22.95 1.68 -29.69
CA THR A 102 -21.64 1.61 -30.35
C THR A 102 -20.86 2.91 -30.13
N VAL A 103 -21.54 4.06 -30.16
CA VAL A 103 -20.93 5.37 -29.89
C VAL A 103 -20.50 5.46 -28.42
N TYR A 104 -21.36 5.03 -27.50
CA TYR A 104 -21.03 4.98 -26.07
C TYR A 104 -19.79 4.13 -25.82
N GLU A 105 -19.77 2.90 -26.31
CA GLU A 105 -18.68 1.96 -26.09
C GLU A 105 -17.35 2.49 -26.63
N GLN A 106 -17.36 3.03 -27.87
CA GLN A 106 -16.17 3.61 -28.46
C GLN A 106 -15.64 4.82 -27.67
N ARG A 107 -16.52 5.74 -27.26
CA ARG A 107 -16.13 6.96 -26.52
C ARG A 107 -15.64 6.65 -25.11
N LEU A 108 -16.29 5.71 -24.42
CA LEU A 108 -15.86 5.26 -23.08
C LEU A 108 -14.53 4.49 -23.14
N GLN A 109 -14.33 3.64 -24.15
CA GLN A 109 -13.04 2.97 -24.34
C GLN A 109 -11.92 3.98 -24.60
N THR A 110 -12.18 4.98 -25.46
CA THR A 110 -11.22 6.06 -25.73
C THR A 110 -10.86 6.82 -24.44
N ALA A 111 -11.86 7.14 -23.60
CA ALA A 111 -11.63 7.79 -22.32
C ALA A 111 -10.77 6.93 -21.36
N ALA A 112 -11.01 5.62 -21.30
CA ALA A 112 -10.20 4.70 -20.51
C ALA A 112 -8.75 4.61 -21.01
N ASP A 113 -8.56 4.51 -22.32
CA ASP A 113 -7.23 4.43 -22.95
C ASP A 113 -6.43 5.72 -22.72
N ASN A 114 -7.10 6.88 -22.81
CA ASN A 114 -6.50 8.18 -22.50
C ASN A 114 -6.12 8.30 -21.02
N PHE A 115 -7.00 7.86 -20.10
CA PHE A 115 -6.69 7.80 -18.69
C PHE A 115 -5.46 6.92 -18.42
N ILE A 116 -5.39 5.71 -18.99
CA ILE A 116 -4.24 4.81 -18.85
C ILE A 116 -2.96 5.50 -19.35
N SER A 117 -3.00 6.10 -20.54
CA SER A 117 -1.86 6.79 -21.15
C SER A 117 -1.37 7.98 -20.32
N ALA A 118 -2.28 8.76 -19.74
CA ALA A 118 -1.92 9.90 -18.89
C ALA A 118 -1.45 9.45 -17.50
N ALA A 119 -2.17 8.56 -16.84
CA ALA A 119 -1.83 8.05 -15.51
C ALA A 119 -0.52 7.25 -15.50
N SER A 120 -0.18 6.54 -16.58
CA SER A 120 1.10 5.84 -16.74
C SER A 120 2.32 6.76 -16.65
N LYS A 121 2.16 8.06 -16.93
CA LYS A 121 3.23 9.07 -16.85
C LYS A 121 3.43 9.63 -15.44
N LEU A 122 2.52 9.33 -14.52
CA LEU A 122 2.64 9.76 -13.13
C LEU A 122 3.69 8.91 -12.40
N PRO A 123 4.44 9.50 -11.43
CA PRO A 123 5.47 8.78 -10.70
C PRO A 123 4.96 7.54 -9.96
N ARG A 124 5.70 6.45 -10.14
CA ARG A 124 5.53 5.20 -9.40
C ARG A 124 6.49 5.19 -8.21
N VAL A 125 6.04 4.59 -7.12
CA VAL A 125 6.90 4.27 -5.97
C VAL A 125 7.31 2.81 -6.07
N SER A 126 8.40 2.43 -5.40
CA SER A 126 8.92 1.06 -5.37
C SER A 126 7.93 0.02 -4.80
N GLY A 127 6.83 0.47 -4.19
CA GLY A 127 5.92 -0.36 -3.43
C GLY A 127 6.48 -0.70 -2.06
N CYS A 128 5.79 -1.61 -1.37
CA CYS A 128 6.13 -2.05 -0.03
C CYS A 128 7.19 -3.16 -0.07
N ILE A 129 8.25 -3.06 0.73
CA ILE A 129 9.34 -4.04 0.78
C ILE A 129 9.27 -4.83 2.10
N PRO A 130 8.73 -6.07 2.12
CA PRO A 130 8.65 -6.89 3.34
C PRO A 130 10.05 -7.23 3.90
N PRO A 131 10.16 -7.71 5.16
CA PRO A 131 9.09 -8.24 6.03
C PRO A 131 8.63 -7.30 7.15
N CYS A 132 9.29 -6.17 7.35
CA CYS A 132 9.10 -5.31 8.52
C CYS A 132 9.06 -3.83 8.15
N GLY A 133 8.62 -3.03 9.10
CA GLY A 133 8.72 -1.58 9.09
C GLY A 133 7.54 -0.84 8.47
N PHE A 134 7.40 0.39 8.92
CA PHE A 134 6.45 1.37 8.39
C PHE A 134 7.09 2.17 7.24
N GLN A 135 6.53 2.05 6.03
CA GLN A 135 7.12 2.61 4.81
C GLN A 135 6.15 3.62 4.17
N SER A 136 6.07 4.81 4.75
CA SER A 136 5.14 5.86 4.26
C SER A 136 5.38 6.25 2.80
N ALA A 137 6.63 6.18 2.34
CA ALA A 137 7.01 6.50 0.96
C ALA A 137 6.65 5.40 -0.06
N GLY A 138 6.39 4.18 0.40
CA GLY A 138 6.00 3.04 -0.45
C GLY A 138 4.50 2.99 -0.76
N ALA A 139 3.69 3.86 -0.14
CA ALA A 139 2.24 3.82 -0.25
C ALA A 139 1.77 4.16 -1.67
N VAL A 140 0.84 3.34 -2.19
CA VAL A 140 0.27 3.47 -3.54
C VAL A 140 -1.23 3.66 -3.48
N TYR A 141 -1.78 4.48 -4.38
CA TYR A 141 -3.21 4.66 -4.46
C TYR A 141 -3.89 3.37 -4.94
N ASN A 142 -4.97 3.00 -4.28
CA ASN A 142 -5.76 1.81 -4.58
C ASN A 142 -7.15 2.23 -5.05
N CYS A 143 -7.37 2.07 -6.35
CA CYS A 143 -8.65 2.36 -6.98
C CYS A 143 -9.79 1.45 -6.51
N VAL A 144 -9.51 0.31 -5.89
CA VAL A 144 -10.52 -0.63 -5.36
C VAL A 144 -11.05 -0.19 -4.00
N THR A 145 -10.23 0.49 -3.19
CA THR A 145 -10.60 0.98 -1.86
C THR A 145 -10.76 2.50 -1.80
N CYS A 146 -10.40 3.21 -2.88
CA CYS A 146 -10.30 4.66 -2.96
C CYS A 146 -9.39 5.27 -1.88
N GLN A 147 -8.40 4.51 -1.41
CA GLN A 147 -7.46 4.87 -0.35
C GLN A 147 -6.04 4.51 -0.77
N TYR A 148 -5.05 4.96 0.01
CA TYR A 148 -3.67 4.52 -0.16
C TYR A 148 -3.46 3.17 0.54
N ASP A 149 -2.92 2.19 -0.18
CA ASP A 149 -2.37 0.98 0.42
C ASP A 149 -1.13 1.40 1.22
N SER A 150 -1.24 1.51 2.54
CA SER A 150 -0.11 1.84 3.41
C SER A 150 0.80 0.62 3.59
N CYS A 151 2.11 0.86 3.61
CA CYS A 151 3.10 -0.18 3.90
C CYS A 151 3.30 -0.29 5.41
N GLU A 152 2.35 -0.94 6.07
CA GLU A 152 2.32 -1.15 7.53
C GLU A 152 2.68 -2.60 7.87
N PHE A 153 3.97 -2.93 7.79
CA PHE A 153 4.47 -4.21 8.31
C PHE A 153 4.75 -4.12 9.82
N PRO A 154 4.89 -5.27 10.53
CA PRO A 154 5.37 -5.26 11.90
C PRO A 154 6.68 -4.47 12.03
N LEU A 155 6.82 -3.66 13.07
CA LEU A 155 8.03 -2.85 13.27
C LEU A 155 9.27 -3.72 13.47
N ASP A 156 9.09 -4.87 14.11
CA ASP A 156 10.17 -5.77 14.48
C ASP A 156 10.63 -6.58 13.26
N CYS A 157 11.87 -6.35 12.86
CA CYS A 157 12.54 -7.09 11.80
C CYS A 157 13.07 -8.44 12.30
N PRO A 158 13.30 -9.41 11.39
CA PRO A 158 13.96 -10.67 11.75
C PRO A 158 15.31 -10.42 12.43
N VAL A 159 15.61 -11.24 13.44
CA VAL A 159 16.88 -11.17 14.17
C VAL A 159 18.01 -11.66 13.28
N GLU A 160 19.10 -10.90 13.21
CA GLU A 160 20.34 -11.32 12.57
C GLU A 160 21.29 -11.91 13.61
N GLU A 161 21.65 -13.18 13.46
CA GLU A 161 22.64 -13.83 14.33
C GLU A 161 24.07 -13.52 13.88
N ILE A 162 24.89 -13.03 14.80
CA ILE A 162 26.30 -12.77 14.59
C ILE A 162 27.11 -13.64 15.56
N LYS A 163 27.87 -14.58 15.01
CA LYS A 163 28.86 -15.36 15.75
C LYS A 163 30.22 -14.70 15.64
N VAL A 164 30.79 -14.30 16.77
CA VAL A 164 32.03 -13.51 16.81
C VAL A 164 33.05 -14.11 17.78
N MET A 165 34.32 -14.01 17.41
CA MET A 165 35.44 -14.36 18.28
C MET A 165 35.79 -13.19 19.20
N GLU A 166 36.27 -13.48 20.41
CA GLU A 166 36.80 -12.44 21.31
C GLU A 166 37.90 -11.60 20.64
N ASN A 167 37.96 -10.32 21.01
CA ASN A 167 38.88 -9.31 20.46
C ASN A 167 38.67 -8.97 18.97
N SER A 168 37.63 -9.50 18.33
CA SER A 168 37.21 -9.05 17.00
C SER A 168 36.39 -7.76 17.09
N GLY A 169 36.37 -6.99 16.01
CA GLY A 169 35.52 -5.79 15.90
C GLY A 169 34.25 -6.10 15.11
N ILE A 170 33.13 -5.54 15.54
CA ILE A 170 31.85 -5.67 14.84
C ILE A 170 31.20 -4.32 14.56
N ARG A 171 30.35 -4.32 13.54
CA ARG A 171 29.58 -3.17 13.08
C ARG A 171 28.16 -3.62 12.77
N MET A 172 27.19 -3.00 13.41
CA MET A 172 25.77 -3.26 13.22
C MET A 172 25.13 -2.01 12.63
N TRP A 173 24.34 -2.18 11.58
CA TRP A 173 23.70 -1.07 10.87
C TRP A 173 22.20 -1.09 11.12
N CYS A 174 21.65 0.04 11.55
CA CYS A 174 20.22 0.24 11.68
C CYS A 174 19.60 0.58 10.32
N ASP A 175 19.71 -0.36 9.37
CA ASP A 175 19.34 -0.16 7.99
C ASP A 175 18.32 -1.21 7.51
N VAL A 176 17.53 -0.81 6.53
CA VAL A 176 16.48 -1.61 5.89
C VAL A 176 16.53 -1.37 4.38
N PRO A 177 15.97 -2.29 3.57
CA PRO A 177 16.04 -2.20 2.10
C PRO A 177 15.13 -1.13 1.48
N PHE A 178 14.45 -0.32 2.29
CA PHE A 178 13.62 0.80 1.83
C PHE A 178 14.14 2.14 2.35
N ALA A 179 13.77 3.23 1.68
CA ALA A 179 14.21 4.55 2.06
C ALA A 179 13.61 4.99 3.40
N LEU A 180 14.47 5.38 4.34
CA LEU A 180 14.09 6.07 5.57
C LEU A 180 14.04 7.59 5.34
N PRO A 181 13.24 8.35 6.12
CA PRO A 181 13.27 9.81 6.11
C PRO A 181 14.67 10.37 6.44
N THR A 182 14.91 11.63 6.10
CA THR A 182 16.20 12.30 6.40
C THR A 182 16.29 12.79 7.84
N ASP A 183 15.14 13.11 8.43
CA ASP A 183 14.97 13.56 9.81
C ASP A 183 14.59 12.36 10.69
N ILE A 184 15.61 11.63 11.12
CA ILE A 184 15.45 10.45 11.97
C ILE A 184 16.16 10.60 13.31
N GLU A 185 15.62 9.90 14.30
CA GLU A 185 16.28 9.60 15.57
C GLU A 185 16.44 8.08 15.67
N VAL A 186 17.63 7.64 16.07
CA VAL A 186 18.00 6.25 16.24
C VAL A 186 18.31 6.03 17.72
N ILE A 187 17.62 5.06 18.31
CA ILE A 187 17.86 4.63 19.69
C ILE A 187 18.42 3.21 19.66
N TRP A 188 19.65 3.05 20.14
CA TRP A 188 20.24 1.73 20.35
C TRP A 188 19.98 1.27 21.78
N ARG A 189 19.66 -0.01 21.90
CA ARG A 189 19.44 -0.69 23.17
C ARG A 189 20.13 -2.05 23.20
N PHE A 190 20.42 -2.53 24.40
CA PHE A 190 21.11 -3.79 24.61
C PHE A 190 20.43 -4.61 25.72
N ALA A 191 20.24 -5.90 25.46
CA ALA A 191 19.80 -6.91 26.40
C ALA A 191 20.95 -7.92 26.59
N GLU A 192 21.53 -7.94 27.78
CA GLU A 192 22.73 -8.70 28.11
C GLU A 192 22.44 -10.20 28.23
N GLU A 193 23.29 -11.04 27.63
CA GLU A 193 23.32 -12.51 27.72
C GLU A 193 22.03 -13.25 27.30
N VAL A 194 21.10 -12.59 26.63
CA VAL A 194 19.82 -13.18 26.22
C VAL A 194 19.53 -12.91 24.75
N GLU A 195 18.96 -13.92 24.06
CA GLU A 195 18.32 -13.75 22.77
C GLU A 195 16.85 -13.36 23.00
N THR A 196 16.49 -12.11 22.68
CA THR A 196 15.14 -11.61 22.99
C THR A 196 14.68 -10.52 22.03
N GLN A 197 13.37 -10.43 21.84
CA GLN A 197 12.71 -9.28 21.20
C GLN A 197 11.78 -8.55 22.17
N GLN A 198 11.78 -8.92 23.46
CA GLN A 198 10.94 -8.30 24.49
C GLN A 198 11.54 -6.96 24.92
N LEU A 199 10.87 -5.85 24.55
CA LEU A 199 11.39 -4.49 24.70
C LEU A 199 11.72 -4.07 26.15
N ASP A 200 11.06 -4.67 27.15
CA ASP A 200 11.27 -4.41 28.58
C ASP A 200 12.60 -4.97 29.12
N GLN A 201 13.23 -5.90 28.40
CA GLN A 201 14.54 -6.45 28.76
C GLN A 201 15.70 -5.57 28.30
N PHE A 202 15.44 -4.63 27.40
CA PHE A 202 16.47 -3.79 26.79
C PHE A 202 16.76 -2.54 27.62
N LYS A 203 18.04 -2.19 27.72
CA LYS A 203 18.50 -0.90 28.27
C LYS A 203 19.02 -0.03 27.15
N GLU A 204 18.63 1.25 27.15
CA GLU A 204 19.15 2.24 26.20
C GLU A 204 20.67 2.41 26.38
N VAL A 205 21.39 2.44 25.26
CA VAL A 205 22.85 2.63 25.23
C VAL A 205 23.26 3.89 24.47
N THR A 206 22.58 4.24 23.38
CA THR A 206 22.82 5.49 22.65
C THR A 206 21.53 6.05 22.04
N VAL A 207 21.49 7.38 21.87
CA VAL A 207 20.43 8.12 21.19
C VAL A 207 21.08 9.16 20.29
N GLY A 208 20.60 9.30 19.07
CA GLY A 208 21.08 10.33 18.13
C GLY A 208 20.61 10.07 16.71
N ALA A 209 21.42 10.45 15.72
CA ALA A 209 21.12 10.20 14.31
C ALA A 209 22.02 9.11 13.69
N ASP A 210 22.94 8.53 14.47
CA ASP A 210 23.89 7.54 13.96
C ASP A 210 23.23 6.16 13.84
N ARG A 211 23.23 5.63 12.61
CA ARG A 211 22.71 4.30 12.29
C ARG A 211 23.76 3.21 12.48
N LEU A 212 25.01 3.53 12.76
CA LEU A 212 26.06 2.55 12.99
C LEU A 212 26.32 2.38 14.48
N TYR A 213 26.24 1.15 14.96
CA TYR A 213 26.78 0.76 16.26
C TYR A 213 28.05 -0.06 16.05
N SER A 214 29.16 0.35 16.68
CA SER A 214 30.46 -0.31 16.52
C SER A 214 31.01 -0.74 17.87
N ILE A 215 31.44 -2.00 17.94
CA ILE A 215 32.20 -2.53 19.07
C ILE A 215 33.60 -2.87 18.54
N PRO A 216 34.64 -2.09 18.89
CA PRO A 216 35.97 -2.27 18.31
C PRO A 216 36.64 -3.59 18.72
N SER A 217 36.33 -4.09 19.92
CA SER A 217 36.91 -5.31 20.49
C SER A 217 35.88 -6.01 21.37
N VAL A 218 35.28 -7.08 20.86
CA VAL A 218 34.25 -7.87 21.53
C VAL A 218 34.84 -8.63 22.73
N THR A 219 34.04 -8.72 23.78
CA THR A 219 34.31 -9.48 25.02
C THR A 219 33.01 -10.18 25.44
N LEU A 220 33.06 -11.09 26.43
CA LEU A 220 31.87 -11.79 26.92
C LEU A 220 30.71 -10.86 27.33
N GLN A 221 31.00 -9.67 27.84
CA GLN A 221 29.97 -8.67 28.24
C GLN A 221 29.16 -8.11 27.08
N HIS A 222 29.62 -8.30 25.84
CA HIS A 222 28.92 -7.86 24.64
C HIS A 222 28.04 -8.98 24.05
N GLN A 223 27.93 -10.14 24.70
CA GLN A 223 26.99 -11.19 24.29
C GLN A 223 25.56 -10.80 24.68
N GLY A 224 24.61 -11.09 23.81
CA GLY A 224 23.20 -10.73 23.99
C GLY A 224 22.60 -10.11 22.74
N THR A 225 21.42 -9.51 22.88
CA THR A 225 20.71 -8.88 21.76
C THR A 225 20.90 -7.37 21.76
N TYR A 226 21.32 -6.84 20.61
CA TYR A 226 21.31 -5.42 20.30
C TYR A 226 20.08 -5.10 19.47
N GLN A 227 19.42 -3.99 19.78
CA GLN A 227 18.22 -3.54 19.10
C GLN A 227 18.38 -2.07 18.75
N CYS A 228 18.13 -1.70 17.50
CA CYS A 228 18.03 -0.30 17.11
C CYS A 228 16.60 0.02 16.69
N GLU A 229 16.06 1.14 17.15
CA GLU A 229 14.75 1.66 16.75
C GLU A 229 14.94 2.98 16.03
N VAL A 230 14.32 3.12 14.86
CA VAL A 230 14.34 4.38 14.11
C VAL A 230 13.00 5.07 14.25
N TYR A 231 13.02 6.34 14.62
CA TYR A 231 11.88 7.22 14.72
C TYR A 231 11.94 8.33 13.68
N SER A 232 10.77 8.79 13.23
CA SER A 232 10.59 10.09 12.59
C SER A 232 9.51 10.86 13.36
N GLY A 233 9.94 11.91 14.06
CA GLY A 233 9.10 12.57 15.06
C GLY A 233 8.71 11.61 16.19
N GLN A 234 7.40 11.39 16.39
CA GLN A 234 6.87 10.46 17.41
C GLN A 234 6.59 9.06 16.86
N LEU A 235 6.79 8.84 15.55
CA LEU A 235 6.43 7.59 14.90
C LEU A 235 7.63 6.65 14.83
N SER A 236 7.50 5.45 15.42
CA SER A 236 8.46 4.37 15.25
C SER A 236 8.31 3.76 13.86
N LEU A 237 9.41 3.67 13.13
CA LEU A 237 9.44 3.20 11.75
C LEU A 237 9.89 1.75 11.66
N ILE A 238 10.94 1.38 12.37
CA ILE A 238 11.57 0.04 12.32
C ILE A 238 12.25 -0.31 13.63
N ARG A 239 12.35 -1.61 13.91
CA ARG A 239 13.24 -2.18 14.93
C ARG A 239 14.08 -3.30 14.34
N VAL A 240 15.40 -3.11 14.27
CA VAL A 240 16.35 -4.13 13.80
C VAL A 240 17.03 -4.77 15.00
N TYR A 241 17.23 -6.09 14.94
CA TYR A 241 17.76 -6.90 16.03
C TYR A 241 18.99 -7.66 15.57
N TYR A 242 20.01 -7.67 16.41
CA TYR A 242 21.24 -8.44 16.23
C TYR A 242 21.48 -9.28 17.47
N TYR A 243 21.53 -10.60 17.34
CA TYR A 243 21.93 -11.48 18.44
C TYR A 243 23.40 -11.85 18.32
N ILE A 244 24.18 -11.47 19.32
CA ILE A 244 25.62 -11.72 19.36
C ILE A 244 25.91 -12.89 20.28
N SER A 245 26.57 -13.90 19.73
CA SER A 245 27.01 -15.09 20.45
C SER A 245 28.47 -15.42 20.16
N ASP A 246 29.06 -16.24 21.02
CA ASP A 246 30.44 -16.69 20.85
C ASP A 246 30.57 -17.61 19.63
N GLY A 247 31.54 -17.29 18.77
CA GLY A 247 31.94 -18.10 17.64
C GLY A 247 32.97 -19.16 18.06
N VAL A 248 32.63 -20.03 19.01
CA VAL A 248 33.51 -21.18 19.32
C VAL A 248 33.52 -22.10 18.11
N THR A 249 34.66 -22.18 17.42
CA THR A 249 34.91 -23.24 16.45
C THR A 249 34.89 -24.57 17.21
N GLU A 250 33.90 -25.43 16.95
CA GLU A 250 33.99 -26.85 17.31
C GLU A 250 35.25 -27.43 16.64
N SER A 251 36.35 -27.47 17.38
CA SER A 251 37.51 -28.26 17.02
C SER A 251 37.14 -29.73 17.26
N THR A 252 36.66 -30.40 16.22
CA THR A 252 36.60 -31.88 16.12
C THR A 252 37.97 -32.50 16.30
#